data_AF-A0A1I8CZB2-F1
#
_entry.id   AF-A0A1I8CZB2-F1
#
_cell.length_a   1.000
_cell.length_b   1.000
_cell.length_c   1.000
_cell.angle_alpha   90.00
_cell.angle_beta   90.00
_cell.angle_gamma   90.00
#
_symmetry.space_group_name_H-M   'P 1'
#
loop_
_entity.id
_entity.type
_entity.pdbx_description
1 polymer ?
#
loop_
_entity_poly.entity_id
_entity_poly.type
_entity_poly.pdbx_seq_one_letter_code
_entity_poly.pdbx_strand_id
1 'polypeptide(L)'
;MAVRSNCDIGSKIGVEMAYSSHMQPKDLELKQYEYIESFDSPLVGALHGFLDDIIEASTTIITICEDLKTLRNKKSKHIDRKHADMSF
;
A
#
# COMPACT_ATOMS: atom_id res chain seq x y z
N MET A 1 -0.53 23.69 -3.07
CA MET A 1 -1.60 23.04 -3.83
C MET A 1 -0.95 22.38 -5.04
N ALA A 2 -0.43 21.16 -4.85
CA ALA A 2 0.29 20.46 -5.90
C ALA A 2 -0.73 20.01 -6.96
N VAL A 3 -0.55 20.51 -8.17
CA VAL A 3 -1.30 20.07 -9.36
C VAL A 3 -0.90 18.61 -9.60
N ARG A 4 -1.69 17.66 -9.12
CA ARG A 4 -1.56 16.23 -9.47
C ARG A 4 -2.13 16.02 -10.89
N SER A 5 -1.51 16.65 -11.87
CA SER A 5 -1.73 16.36 -13.29
C SER A 5 -0.75 15.26 -13.68
N ASN A 6 -1.11 14.01 -13.40
CA ASN A 6 -0.70 12.79 -14.13
C ASN A 6 -1.32 11.62 -13.38
N CYS A 7 -2.42 11.12 -13.94
CA CYS A 7 -3.22 10.04 -13.37
C CYS A 7 -2.39 8.77 -13.12
N ASP A 8 -2.32 8.37 -11.85
CA ASP A 8 -1.60 7.19 -11.35
C ASP A 8 -2.03 5.91 -12.09
N ILE A 9 -1.04 5.09 -12.46
CA ILE A 9 -1.25 3.84 -13.21
C ILE A 9 -2.16 2.87 -12.42
N GLY A 10 -2.03 2.85 -11.08
CA GLY A 10 -2.86 2.02 -10.21
C GLY A 10 -4.35 2.39 -10.25
N SER A 11 -4.67 3.69 -10.20
CA SER A 11 -6.06 4.15 -10.29
C SER A 11 -6.68 3.85 -11.66
N LYS A 12 -5.93 4.10 -12.74
CA LYS A 12 -6.37 3.78 -14.10
C LYS A 12 -6.73 2.30 -14.26
N ILE A 13 -5.83 1.41 -13.85
CA ILE A 13 -6.05 -0.04 -13.93
C ILE A 13 -7.20 -0.48 -13.03
N GLY A 14 -7.26 0.03 -11.79
CA GLY A 14 -8.34 -0.30 -10.85
C GLY A 14 -9.72 0.07 -11.38
N VAL A 15 -9.86 1.27 -11.95
CA VAL A 15 -11.12 1.74 -12.54
C VAL A 15 -11.45 0.98 -13.83
N GLU A 16 -10.47 0.73 -14.69
CA GLU A 16 -10.69 -0.04 -15.91
C GLU A 16 -11.15 -1.47 -15.60
N MET A 17 -10.50 -2.16 -14.65
CA MET A 17 -10.95 -3.50 -14.21
C MET A 17 -12.34 -3.48 -13.58
N ALA A 18 -12.67 -2.47 -12.77
CA ALA A 18 -13.95 -2.40 -12.09
C ALA A 18 -15.13 -2.05 -13.02
N TYR A 19 -14.89 -1.24 -14.06
CA TYR A 19 -15.95 -0.65 -14.89
C TYR A 19 -15.90 -1.05 -16.38
N SER A 20 -15.01 -1.98 -16.76
CA SER A 20 -14.74 -2.43 -18.14
C SER A 20 -15.99 -2.74 -19.00
N SER A 21 -17.12 -3.13 -18.40
CA SER A 21 -18.30 -3.62 -19.12
C SER A 21 -19.42 -2.59 -19.35
N HIS A 22 -19.38 -1.42 -18.70
CA HIS A 22 -20.61 -0.60 -18.55
C HIS A 22 -20.46 0.93 -18.66
N MET A 23 -19.28 1.50 -18.96
CA MET A 23 -19.09 2.96 -18.92
C MET A 23 -18.54 3.58 -20.20
N GLN A 24 -18.96 4.82 -20.46
CA GLN A 24 -18.41 5.69 -21.50
C GLN A 24 -17.06 6.28 -21.01
N PRO A 25 -16.12 6.56 -21.93
CA PRO A 25 -14.76 7.00 -21.56
C PRO A 25 -14.74 8.30 -20.73
N LYS A 26 -15.76 9.14 -20.85
CA LYS A 26 -15.87 10.42 -20.13
C LYS A 26 -16.22 10.25 -18.65
N ASP A 27 -16.96 9.20 -18.29
CA ASP A 27 -17.31 8.90 -16.90
C ASP A 27 -16.15 8.20 -16.17
N LEU A 28 -15.22 7.63 -16.94
CA LEU A 28 -14.03 6.94 -16.43
C LEU A 28 -13.07 7.90 -15.73
N GLU A 29 -12.90 9.12 -16.25
CA GLU A 29 -12.02 10.14 -15.64
C GLU A 29 -12.54 10.61 -14.28
N LEU A 30 -13.86 10.76 -14.14
CA LEU A 30 -14.49 11.10 -12.86
C LEU A 30 -14.30 9.98 -11.84
N LYS A 31 -14.48 8.73 -12.28
CA LYS A 31 -14.27 7.56 -11.42
C LYS A 31 -12.81 7.35 -11.02
N GLN A 32 -11.86 7.72 -11.86
CA GLN A 32 -10.43 7.72 -11.50
C GLN A 32 -10.13 8.69 -10.36
N TYR A 33 -10.73 9.87 -10.38
CA TYR A 33 -10.54 10.84 -9.31
C TYR A 33 -11.13 10.33 -7.99
N GLU A 34 -12.35 9.79 -8.02
CA GLU A 34 -13.01 9.18 -6.85
C GLU A 34 -12.23 7.97 -6.30
N TYR A 35 -11.64 7.17 -7.19
CA TYR A 35 -10.81 6.04 -6.83
C TYR A 35 -9.52 6.47 -6.13
N ILE A 36 -8.86 7.54 -6.62
CA ILE A 36 -7.67 8.10 -5.95
C ILE A 36 -8.06 8.60 -4.55
N GLU A 37 -9.11 9.39 -4.42
CA GLU A 37 -9.50 9.90 -3.09
C GLU A 37 -9.84 8.78 -2.09
N SER A 38 -10.40 7.67 -2.58
CA SER A 38 -10.80 6.55 -1.72
C SER A 38 -9.63 5.63 -1.35
N PHE A 39 -8.70 5.37 -2.28
CA PHE A 39 -7.67 4.32 -2.13
C PHE A 39 -6.24 4.85 -1.96
N ASP A 40 -5.95 6.12 -2.25
CA ASP A 40 -4.62 6.72 -2.12
C ASP A 40 -4.26 7.03 -0.65
N SER A 41 -5.19 6.73 0.28
CA SER A 41 -4.99 6.87 1.72
C SER A 41 -4.50 5.57 2.35
N PRO A 42 -3.47 5.60 3.22
CA PRO A 42 -2.99 4.42 3.95
C PRO A 42 -4.04 3.81 4.88
N LEU A 43 -5.13 4.55 5.17
CA LEU A 43 -6.22 4.11 6.05
C LEU A 43 -6.87 2.81 5.57
N VAL A 44 -6.97 2.59 4.24
CA VAL A 44 -7.57 1.36 3.71
C VAL A 44 -6.76 0.13 4.13
N GLY A 45 -5.42 0.22 4.09
CA GLY A 45 -4.54 -0.86 4.54
C GLY A 45 -4.55 -1.06 6.06
N ALA A 46 -4.69 0.03 6.82
CA ALA A 46 -4.81 -0.03 8.28
C ALA A 46 -6.10 -0.71 8.74
N LEU A 47 -7.23 -0.46 8.07
CA LEU A 47 -8.50 -1.13 8.36
C LEU A 47 -8.42 -2.66 8.20
N HIS A 48 -7.57 -3.14 7.28
CA HIS A 48 -7.32 -4.56 7.07
C HIS A 48 -6.23 -5.14 7.97
N GLY A 49 -5.57 -4.33 8.81
CA GLY A 49 -4.48 -4.75 9.67
C GLY A 49 -3.19 -5.08 8.92
N PHE A 50 -3.00 -4.54 7.71
CA PHE A 50 -1.74 -4.69 6.96
C PHE A 50 -0.67 -3.70 7.41
N LEU A 51 -1.09 -2.54 7.89
CA LEU A 51 -0.23 -1.53 8.49
C LEU A 51 -0.40 -1.61 10.01
N ASP A 52 0.72 -1.73 10.72
CA ASP A 52 0.73 -1.74 12.18
C ASP A 52 0.40 -0.33 12.71
N ASP A 53 1.09 0.70 12.19
CA ASP A 53 0.91 2.09 12.63
C ASP A 53 0.96 3.10 11.47
N ILE A 54 0.22 4.21 11.62
CA ILE A 54 0.33 5.41 10.76
C ILE A 54 0.88 6.53 11.63
N ILE A 55 2.14 6.90 11.39
CA ILE A 55 2.90 7.85 12.22
C ILE A 55 3.26 9.13 11.47
N GLU A 56 3.68 10.16 12.21
CA GLU A 56 4.23 11.38 11.63
C GLU A 56 5.65 11.13 11.10
N ALA A 57 6.00 11.77 9.98
CA ALA A 57 7.32 11.60 9.35
C ALA A 57 8.49 11.92 10.31
N SER A 58 8.31 12.87 11.23
CA SER A 58 9.31 13.28 12.22
C SER A 58 9.58 12.22 13.30
N THR A 59 8.57 11.40 13.66
CA THR A 59 8.68 10.41 14.75
C THR A 59 9.25 9.08 14.30
N THR A 60 9.38 8.86 12.99
CA THR A 60 9.85 7.60 12.36
C THR A 60 11.10 7.02 13.01
N ILE A 61 12.12 7.84 13.29
CA ILE A 61 13.38 7.38 13.88
C ILE A 61 13.18 6.83 15.30
N ILE A 62 12.37 7.52 16.09
CA ILE A 62 12.09 7.15 17.48
C ILE A 62 11.37 5.80 17.50
N THR A 63 10.30 5.68 16.72
CA THR A 63 9.50 4.46 16.59
C THR A 63 10.36 3.28 16.16
N ILE A 64 11.17 3.42 15.10
CA ILE A 64 12.05 2.35 14.63
C ILE A 64 13.05 1.92 15.73
N CYS A 65 13.64 2.86 16.46
CA CYS A 65 14.56 2.52 17.54
C CYS A 65 13.88 1.74 18.68
N GLU A 66 12.62 2.03 18.98
CA GLU A 66 11.83 1.32 19.98
C GLU A 66 11.42 -0.07 19.50
N ASP A 67 10.96 -0.19 18.25
CA ASP A 67 10.61 -1.47 17.63
C ASP A 67 11.79 -2.42 17.60
N LEU A 68 12.97 -1.93 17.22
CA LEU A 68 14.20 -2.73 17.21
C LEU A 68 14.61 -3.21 18.60
N LYS A 69 14.39 -2.41 19.66
CA LYS A 69 14.64 -2.85 21.04
C LYS A 69 13.71 -3.99 21.43
N THR A 70 12.44 -3.91 21.05
CA THR A 70 11.43 -4.94 21.30
C THR A 70 11.75 -6.23 20.53
N LEU A 71 12.19 -6.10 19.28
CA LEU A 71 12.50 -7.23 18.39
C LEU A 71 13.87 -7.87 18.67
N ARG A 72 14.67 -7.34 19.59
CA ARG A 72 16.05 -7.78 19.87
C ARG A 72 16.21 -9.28 20.07
N ASN A 73 15.24 -9.93 20.71
CA ASN A 73 15.31 -11.35 21.06
C ASN A 73 14.39 -12.24 20.20
N LYS A 74 13.90 -11.74 19.06
CA LYS A 74 12.98 -12.47 18.17
C LYS A 74 13.66 -13.73 17.63
N LYS A 75 13.11 -14.90 17.95
CA LYS A 75 13.49 -16.18 17.35
C LYS A 75 12.41 -16.62 16.36
N SER A 76 12.79 -16.82 15.10
CA SER A 76 11.91 -17.40 14.08
C SER A 76 12.32 -18.84 13.82
N LYS A 77 11.35 -19.74 13.69
CA LYS A 77 11.60 -21.13 13.30
C LYS A 77 11.47 -21.23 11.79
N HIS A 78 12.47 -21.83 11.18
CA HIS A 78 12.48 -22.13 9.75
C HIS A 78 12.28 -23.64 9.55
N ILE A 79 11.75 -24.05 8.40
CA ILE A 79 11.62 -25.46 8.01
C ILE A 79 13.02 -26.08 7.84
N ASP A 80 13.22 -27.31 8.29
CA ASP A 80 14.48 -28.02 8.10
C ASP A 80 14.69 -28.38 6.61
N ARG A 81 15.60 -27.66 5.96
CA ARG A 81 16.01 -27.88 4.55
C ARG A 81 17.47 -27.53 4.36
N LYS A 82 18.14 -28.11 3.35
CA LYS A 82 19.57 -27.87 3.06
C LYS A 82 19.84 -26.43 2.62
N HIS A 83 19.04 -25.91 1.69
CA HIS A 83 19.04 -24.52 1.25
C HIS A 83 17.67 -24.21 0.63
N ALA A 84 17.35 -22.92 0.47
CA ALA A 84 16.23 -22.50 -0.36
C ALA A 84 16.61 -22.65 -1.84
N ASP A 85 15.64 -22.99 -2.68
CA ASP A 85 15.78 -22.93 -4.13
C ASP A 85 15.23 -21.55 -4.58
N MET A 86 16.06 -20.52 -4.40
CA MET A 86 15.69 -19.16 -4.81
C MET A 86 16.06 -18.98 -6.28
N SER A 87 15.15 -18.40 -7.05
CA SER A 87 15.42 -18.02 -8.45
C SER A 87 16.62 -17.07 -8.51
N PHE A 88 17.53 -17.35 -9.45
CA PHE A 88 18.67 -16.48 -9.78
C PHE A 88 18.26 -15.35 -10.73
#